data_AF-A0AAD5XY45-F1
#
_entry.id   AF-A0AAD5XY45-F1
#
_cell.length_a   1.000
_cell.length_b   1.000
_cell.length_c   1.000
_cell.angle_alpha   90.00
_cell.angle_beta   90.00
_cell.angle_gamma   90.00
#
_symmetry.space_group_name_H-M   'P 1'
#
loop_
_entity.id
_entity.type
_entity.pdbx_description
1 polymer ?
#
loop_
_entity_poly.entity_id
_entity_poly.type
_entity_poly.pdbx_seq_one_letter_code
_entity_poly.pdbx_strand_id
1 'polypeptide(L)'
;MSWKGFTKGLARFPQSIGAGSNSVTIDQEFNHYNEEFNILDKLSVKLYDDSKKLHDSLTAMLKHQASFHATLVDIFSPLNLSKLGSNDSIENFQDESPVSRELEIALNQTKESSQRMDEIKDRLLPELENLERRVVLPTNDLISLLSNVKLKIKKRGNKLLDYDRYRDQVQKLKDRTDRTVSDEKKLGQLETQLDQSTREYFEINSLLLKELPVLLKLRIDFVDPCFRILYWYQLKVYSTLSSAFTEIIKRQFSSSAGAKPIEIYRKNEAAMLEALANLSLNKRPISYNKEPVSLEELKRRKSYEDSRAFQSPTKERLPSFAELHKNTNTFKGSSGVTLNNRSSFEGAKKIEFVVALYDYTSDTKGDLQFSRDDRIEVLERNESGWWKGNLFLKSIVDFLFFRKVQGRSGNVSRKLCYRYIILF
;
A
#
# COMPACT_ATOMS: atom_id res chain seq x y z
N MET A 1 1.93 0.44 35.37
CA MET A 1 2.28 1.87 35.61
C MET A 1 2.72 1.99 37.06
N SER A 2 3.93 2.49 37.34
CA SER A 2 4.43 2.64 38.72
C SER A 2 3.80 3.85 39.41
N TRP A 3 3.48 3.75 40.71
CA TRP A 3 3.00 4.86 41.55
C TRP A 3 3.91 6.11 41.47
N LYS A 4 5.23 5.90 41.32
CA LYS A 4 6.22 6.99 41.10
C LYS A 4 6.05 7.69 39.73
N GLY A 5 5.50 7.00 38.74
CA GLY A 5 5.16 7.58 37.44
C GLY A 5 3.91 8.43 37.47
N PHE A 6 2.91 8.02 38.28
CA PHE A 6 1.67 8.77 38.49
C PHE A 6 1.93 10.08 39.25
N THR A 7 2.72 10.05 40.32
CA THR A 7 3.08 11.25 41.09
C THR A 7 3.89 12.25 40.26
N LYS A 8 4.84 11.76 39.44
CA LYS A 8 5.57 12.61 38.49
C LYS A 8 4.68 13.18 37.39
N GLY A 9 3.65 12.46 36.96
CA GLY A 9 2.66 12.93 36.00
C GLY A 9 1.83 14.12 36.52
N LEU A 10 1.31 14.01 37.75
CA LEU A 10 0.57 15.11 38.40
C LEU A 10 1.44 16.36 38.60
N ALA A 11 2.70 16.18 38.97
CA ALA A 11 3.63 17.29 39.21
C ALA A 11 4.07 18.04 37.94
N ARG A 12 3.72 17.55 36.73
CA ARG A 12 3.99 18.19 35.43
C ARG A 12 2.78 18.96 34.87
N PHE A 13 1.58 18.65 35.37
CA PHE A 13 0.32 19.21 34.90
C PHE A 13 0.27 20.75 34.92
N PRO A 14 0.76 21.45 35.96
CA PRO A 14 0.73 22.91 36.02
C PRO A 14 1.63 23.62 35.00
N GLN A 15 2.65 22.94 34.44
CA GLN A 15 3.49 23.50 33.38
C GLN A 15 3.03 23.11 31.97
N SER A 16 2.24 22.04 31.83
CA SER A 16 1.64 21.65 30.54
C SER A 16 0.45 22.52 30.13
N ILE A 17 -0.24 23.12 31.11
CA ILE A 17 -1.28 24.13 30.93
C ILE A 17 -0.59 25.45 31.24
N GLY A 18 -0.35 26.30 30.25
CA GLY A 18 0.54 27.48 30.32
C GLY A 18 0.17 28.58 31.32
N ALA A 19 0.02 28.26 32.61
CA ALA A 19 -0.18 29.19 33.70
C ALA A 19 1.19 29.72 34.20
N GLY A 20 1.68 30.74 33.51
CA GLY A 20 2.56 31.79 34.05
C GLY A 20 3.90 31.38 34.67
N SER A 21 4.97 31.33 33.85
CA SER A 21 6.36 31.57 34.27
C SER A 21 7.27 31.71 33.03
N ASN A 22 8.38 32.44 33.20
CA ASN A 22 9.31 32.91 32.17
C ASN A 22 10.05 31.80 31.39
N SER A 23 10.35 32.11 30.12
CA SER A 23 11.30 31.45 29.20
C SER A 23 11.18 29.94 28.98
N VAL A 24 10.07 29.48 28.39
CA VAL A 24 10.00 28.12 27.81
C VAL A 24 11.18 27.90 26.87
N THR A 25 11.91 26.80 27.04
CA THR A 25 13.04 26.48 26.16
C THR A 25 12.51 26.10 24.77
N ILE A 26 12.83 26.91 23.75
CA ILE A 26 12.45 26.66 22.35
C ILE A 26 13.64 26.04 21.61
N ASP A 27 13.45 24.82 21.09
CA ASP A 27 14.45 24.11 20.29
C ASP A 27 13.97 24.02 18.83
N GLN A 28 14.32 25.01 18.01
CA GLN A 28 13.85 25.11 16.61
C GLN A 28 14.34 23.95 15.75
N GLU A 29 15.57 23.49 15.96
CA GLU A 29 16.17 22.39 15.22
C GLU A 29 15.45 21.07 15.54
N PHE A 30 15.23 20.78 16.83
CA PHE A 30 14.45 19.62 17.23
C PHE A 30 13.02 19.67 16.70
N ASN A 31 12.37 20.85 16.75
CA ASN A 31 10.99 21.01 16.29
C ASN A 31 10.85 20.66 14.80
N HIS A 32 11.79 21.12 13.96
CA HIS A 32 11.81 20.77 12.55
C HIS A 32 11.90 19.25 12.32
N TYR A 33 12.86 18.57 12.97
CA TYR A 33 13.00 17.12 12.82
C TYR A 33 11.82 16.34 13.40
N ASN A 34 11.20 16.84 14.48
CA ASN A 34 10.02 16.24 15.07
C ASN A 34 8.80 16.36 14.15
N GLU A 35 8.65 17.48 13.44
CA GLU A 35 7.61 17.65 12.41
C GLU A 35 7.81 16.65 11.27
N GLU A 36 9.02 16.57 10.70
CA GLU A 36 9.32 15.58 9.66
C GLU A 36 9.10 14.14 10.13
N PHE A 37 9.51 13.82 11.37
CA PHE A 37 9.28 12.51 11.97
C PHE A 37 7.79 12.19 12.08
N ASN A 38 6.96 13.14 12.52
CA ASN A 38 5.51 12.92 12.64
C ASN A 38 4.84 12.71 11.27
N ILE A 39 5.36 13.34 10.21
CA ILE A 39 4.91 13.09 8.84
C ILE A 39 5.29 11.65 8.44
N LEU A 40 6.55 11.24 8.66
CA LEU A 40 7.02 9.89 8.36
C LEU A 40 6.23 8.82 9.12
N ASP A 41 5.97 9.02 10.42
CA ASP A 41 5.17 8.11 11.27
C ASP A 41 3.78 7.89 10.68
N LYS A 42 3.07 8.98 10.34
CA LYS A 42 1.72 8.91 9.74
C LYS A 42 1.74 8.25 8.36
N LEU A 43 2.68 8.62 7.50
CA LEU A 43 2.75 8.09 6.13
C LEU A 43 3.18 6.62 6.10
N SER A 44 3.98 6.16 7.05
CA SER A 44 4.37 4.74 7.15
C SER A 44 3.17 3.84 7.47
N VAL A 45 2.29 4.28 8.39
CA VAL A 45 1.03 3.57 8.68
C VAL A 45 0.15 3.53 7.43
N LYS A 46 0.00 4.67 6.74
CA LYS A 46 -0.80 4.73 5.52
C LYS A 46 -0.24 3.82 4.41
N LEU A 47 1.08 3.81 4.21
CA LEU A 47 1.74 2.93 3.25
C LEU A 47 1.47 1.45 3.56
N TYR A 48 1.53 1.06 4.83
CA TYR A 48 1.20 -0.30 5.25
C TYR A 48 -0.26 -0.64 4.93
N ASP A 49 -1.20 0.20 5.33
CA ASP A 49 -2.63 -0.02 5.14
C ASP A 49 -3.00 -0.12 3.65
N ASP A 50 -2.50 0.81 2.83
CA ASP A 50 -2.77 0.85 1.39
C ASP A 50 -2.12 -0.36 0.67
N SER A 51 -0.89 -0.75 1.05
CA SER A 51 -0.21 -1.91 0.48
C SER A 51 -0.91 -3.22 0.82
N LYS A 52 -1.34 -3.36 2.07
CA LYS A 52 -2.11 -4.53 2.53
C LYS A 52 -3.47 -4.61 1.84
N LYS A 53 -4.17 -3.49 1.74
CA LYS A 53 -5.47 -3.44 1.06
C LYS A 53 -5.34 -3.78 -0.43
N LEU A 54 -4.27 -3.32 -1.10
CA LEU A 54 -3.98 -3.69 -2.48
C LEU A 54 -3.76 -5.20 -2.61
N HIS A 55 -2.90 -5.79 -1.77
CA HIS A 55 -2.65 -7.23 -1.73
C HIS A 55 -3.95 -8.03 -1.57
N ASP A 56 -4.75 -7.70 -0.56
CA ASP A 56 -5.96 -8.41 -0.22
C ASP A 56 -7.01 -8.27 -1.33
N SER A 57 -7.11 -7.08 -1.94
CA SER A 57 -8.05 -6.83 -3.03
C SER A 57 -7.69 -7.60 -4.30
N LEU A 58 -6.40 -7.66 -4.68
CA LEU A 58 -5.95 -8.43 -5.83
C LEU A 58 -6.14 -9.94 -5.59
N THR A 59 -5.82 -10.42 -4.39
CA THR A 59 -6.04 -11.81 -3.98
C THR A 59 -7.53 -12.18 -4.05
N ALA A 60 -8.40 -11.33 -3.48
CA ALA A 60 -9.83 -11.55 -3.51
C ALA A 60 -10.37 -11.52 -4.94
N MET A 61 -9.96 -10.55 -5.75
CA MET A 61 -10.35 -10.45 -7.16
C MET A 61 -10.03 -11.74 -7.93
N LEU A 62 -8.81 -12.27 -7.81
CA LEU A 62 -8.41 -13.51 -8.50
C LEU A 62 -9.23 -14.71 -8.04
N LYS A 63 -9.46 -14.85 -6.73
CA LYS A 63 -10.29 -15.92 -6.17
C LYS A 63 -11.75 -15.82 -6.62
N HIS A 64 -12.32 -14.63 -6.60
CA HIS A 64 -13.69 -14.39 -7.06
C HIS A 64 -13.83 -14.62 -8.56
N GLN A 65 -12.85 -14.21 -9.38
CA GLN A 65 -12.84 -14.51 -10.80
C GLN A 65 -12.82 -16.01 -11.07
N ALA A 66 -11.95 -16.77 -10.39
CA ALA A 66 -11.92 -18.22 -10.56
C ALA A 66 -13.24 -18.89 -10.12
N SER A 67 -13.76 -18.50 -8.95
CA SER A 67 -15.05 -19.00 -8.45
C SER A 67 -16.21 -18.69 -9.40
N PHE A 68 -16.21 -17.50 -10.02
CA PHE A 68 -17.24 -17.10 -10.97
C PHE A 68 -17.27 -18.02 -12.20
N HIS A 69 -16.10 -18.32 -12.77
CA HIS A 69 -16.01 -19.22 -13.92
C HIS A 69 -16.38 -20.67 -13.54
N ALA A 70 -16.01 -21.13 -12.34
CA ALA A 70 -16.45 -22.43 -11.83
C ALA A 70 -17.99 -22.52 -11.71
N THR A 71 -18.63 -21.47 -11.17
CA THR A 71 -20.11 -21.41 -11.10
C THR A 71 -20.74 -21.43 -12.49
N LEU A 72 -20.15 -20.77 -13.49
CA LEU A 72 -20.64 -20.87 -14.86
C LEU A 72 -20.53 -22.31 -15.39
N VAL A 73 -19.44 -23.02 -15.10
CA VAL A 73 -19.30 -24.44 -15.46
C VAL A 73 -20.41 -25.26 -14.81
N ASP A 74 -20.73 -25.02 -13.55
CA ASP A 74 -21.80 -25.74 -12.84
C ASP A 74 -23.19 -25.46 -13.45
N ILE A 75 -23.45 -24.23 -13.90
CA ILE A 75 -24.71 -23.84 -14.55
C ILE A 75 -24.85 -24.52 -15.92
N PHE A 76 -23.79 -24.54 -16.73
CA PHE A 76 -23.79 -25.15 -18.06
C PHE A 76 -23.58 -26.66 -18.05
N SER A 77 -23.03 -27.21 -16.96
CA SER A 77 -22.91 -28.64 -16.78
C SER A 77 -24.31 -29.22 -16.90
N PRO A 78 -24.53 -30.25 -17.73
CA PRO A 78 -25.84 -30.84 -17.87
C PRO A 78 -26.33 -31.22 -16.47
N LEU A 79 -27.43 -30.63 -16.03
CA LEU A 79 -28.15 -31.00 -14.82
C LEU A 79 -28.63 -32.44 -14.96
N ASN A 80 -27.75 -33.44 -14.85
CA ASN A 80 -28.06 -34.88 -14.95
C ASN A 80 -29.19 -35.19 -15.96
N LEU A 81 -29.15 -34.62 -17.18
CA LEU A 81 -30.20 -34.88 -18.17
C LEU A 81 -30.19 -36.34 -18.64
N SER A 82 -29.14 -37.09 -18.27
CA SER A 82 -29.03 -38.53 -18.40
C SER A 82 -29.89 -39.33 -17.40
N LYS A 83 -30.57 -38.70 -16.43
CA LYS A 83 -31.45 -39.40 -15.46
C LYS A 83 -32.94 -39.20 -15.68
N LEU A 84 -33.36 -38.38 -16.65
CA LEU A 84 -34.78 -38.19 -16.97
C LEU A 84 -35.26 -39.07 -18.15
N GLY A 85 -34.50 -40.12 -18.50
CA GLY A 85 -34.83 -41.05 -19.59
C GLY A 85 -34.54 -42.52 -19.32
N SER A 86 -34.11 -42.91 -18.12
CA SER A 86 -33.95 -44.33 -17.79
C SER A 86 -35.24 -44.89 -17.20
N ASN A 87 -36.21 -45.14 -18.07
CA ASN A 87 -37.15 -46.26 -18.03
C ASN A 87 -38.02 -46.20 -19.29
N ASP A 88 -37.39 -46.29 -20.46
CA ASP A 88 -37.80 -47.28 -21.46
C ASP A 88 -36.83 -47.24 -22.63
N SER A 89 -36.48 -48.44 -23.07
CA SER A 89 -35.69 -48.76 -24.25
C SER A 89 -36.05 -47.91 -25.47
N ILE A 90 -35.15 -47.01 -25.86
CA ILE A 90 -35.08 -46.49 -27.23
C ILE A 90 -33.60 -46.47 -27.65
N GLU A 91 -33.17 -47.57 -28.25
CA GLU A 91 -32.10 -47.57 -29.24
C GLU A 91 -32.53 -46.64 -30.40
N ASN A 92 -31.60 -45.79 -30.86
CA ASN A 92 -31.71 -44.98 -32.09
C ASN A 92 -32.59 -43.71 -32.07
N PHE A 93 -32.24 -42.73 -31.23
CA PHE A 93 -32.47 -41.32 -31.57
C PHE A 93 -31.14 -40.58 -31.67
N GLN A 94 -30.57 -40.55 -32.88
CA GLN A 94 -29.65 -39.49 -33.28
C GLN A 94 -30.47 -38.19 -33.46
N ASP A 95 -30.94 -37.61 -32.37
CA ASP A 95 -31.47 -36.25 -32.40
C ASP A 95 -30.34 -35.30 -32.00
N GLU A 96 -29.46 -34.99 -32.96
CA GLU A 96 -28.59 -33.80 -32.88
C GLU A 96 -29.48 -32.55 -33.01
N SER A 97 -30.30 -32.28 -32.00
CA SER A 97 -31.01 -31.01 -31.92
C SER A 97 -29.98 -29.87 -31.88
N PRO A 98 -30.15 -28.80 -32.66
CA PRO A 98 -29.24 -27.64 -32.64
C PRO A 98 -29.02 -27.07 -31.23
N VAL A 99 -30.00 -27.23 -30.34
CA VAL A 99 -29.94 -26.84 -28.92
C VAL A 99 -28.87 -27.63 -28.15
N SER A 100 -28.73 -28.94 -28.41
CA SER A 100 -27.73 -29.80 -27.75
C SER A 100 -26.31 -29.41 -28.15
N ARG A 101 -26.11 -29.06 -29.43
CA ARG A 101 -24.81 -28.63 -29.97
C ARG A 101 -24.39 -27.25 -29.46
N GLU A 102 -25.30 -26.29 -29.39
CA GLU A 102 -25.03 -24.96 -28.82
C GLU A 102 -24.68 -25.04 -27.33
N LEU A 103 -25.37 -25.90 -26.56
CA LEU A 103 -25.06 -26.15 -25.16
C LEU A 103 -23.68 -26.78 -24.97
N GLU A 104 -23.31 -27.75 -25.82
CA GLU A 104 -21.99 -28.39 -25.78
C GLU A 104 -20.86 -27.38 -26.08
N ILE A 105 -21.05 -26.50 -27.06
CA ILE A 105 -20.11 -25.42 -27.38
C ILE A 105 -19.96 -24.47 -26.18
N ALA A 106 -21.07 -24.03 -25.59
CA ALA A 106 -21.07 -23.13 -24.44
C ALA A 106 -20.40 -23.78 -23.21
N LEU A 107 -20.66 -25.06 -22.95
CA LEU A 107 -20.03 -25.81 -21.86
C LEU A 107 -18.52 -25.95 -22.05
N ASN A 108 -18.07 -26.30 -23.25
CA ASN A 108 -16.64 -26.43 -23.55
C ASN A 108 -15.92 -25.07 -23.43
N GLN A 109 -16.54 -23.99 -23.93
CA GLN A 109 -16.02 -22.63 -23.79
C GLN A 109 -15.91 -22.20 -22.31
N THR A 110 -16.93 -22.51 -21.52
CA THR A 110 -16.95 -22.18 -20.08
C THR A 110 -15.89 -22.97 -19.33
N LYS A 111 -15.73 -24.27 -19.62
CA LYS A 111 -14.67 -25.12 -19.04
C LYS A 111 -13.27 -24.60 -19.36
N GLU A 112 -12.99 -24.24 -20.61
CA GLU A 112 -11.68 -23.67 -21.00
C GLU A 112 -11.41 -22.36 -20.24
N SER A 113 -12.42 -21.48 -20.15
CA SER A 113 -12.27 -20.21 -19.42
C SER A 113 -12.04 -20.41 -17.91
N SER A 114 -12.70 -21.40 -17.30
CA SER A 114 -12.51 -21.75 -15.89
C SER A 114 -11.11 -22.29 -15.63
N GLN A 115 -10.64 -23.25 -16.45
CA GLN A 115 -9.30 -23.80 -16.33
C GLN A 115 -8.23 -22.71 -16.47
N ARG A 116 -8.38 -21.84 -17.47
CA ARG A 116 -7.45 -20.72 -17.68
C ARG A 116 -7.45 -19.75 -16.50
N MET A 117 -8.61 -19.46 -15.91
CA MET A 117 -8.69 -18.58 -14.74
C MET A 117 -8.06 -19.23 -13.50
N ASP A 118 -8.22 -20.53 -13.30
CA ASP A 118 -7.55 -21.28 -12.23
C ASP A 118 -6.03 -21.26 -12.39
N GLU A 119 -5.51 -21.52 -13.59
CA GLU A 119 -4.08 -21.43 -13.89
C GLU A 119 -3.50 -20.03 -13.60
N ILE A 120 -4.23 -18.97 -13.97
CA ILE A 120 -3.80 -17.58 -13.70
C ILE A 120 -3.80 -17.30 -12.20
N LYS A 121 -4.85 -17.70 -11.49
CA LYS A 121 -4.96 -17.56 -10.04
C LYS A 121 -3.80 -18.29 -9.35
N ASP A 122 -3.56 -19.56 -9.69
CA ASP A 122 -2.51 -20.37 -9.07
C ASP A 122 -1.11 -19.86 -9.40
N ARG A 123 -0.94 -19.21 -10.56
CA ARG A 123 0.31 -18.53 -10.93
C ARG A 123 0.52 -17.21 -10.19
N LEU A 124 -0.52 -16.40 -10.00
CA LEU A 124 -0.41 -15.04 -9.45
C LEU A 124 -0.51 -14.99 -7.92
N LEU A 125 -1.20 -15.94 -7.27
CA LEU A 125 -1.31 -15.95 -5.81
C LEU A 125 0.05 -16.07 -5.09
N PRO A 126 0.96 -16.99 -5.47
CA PRO A 126 2.30 -17.06 -4.85
C PRO A 126 3.13 -15.80 -5.07
N GLU A 127 2.95 -15.15 -6.22
CA GLU A 127 3.57 -13.87 -6.52
C GLU A 127 3.02 -12.76 -5.62
N LEU A 128 1.71 -12.72 -5.35
CA LEU A 128 1.13 -11.76 -4.41
C LEU A 128 1.60 -12.00 -2.95
N GLU A 129 1.81 -13.25 -2.53
CA GLU A 129 2.43 -13.54 -1.22
C GLU A 129 3.83 -12.91 -1.09
N ASN A 130 4.58 -12.82 -2.19
CA ASN A 130 5.87 -12.12 -2.19
C ASN A 130 5.72 -10.60 -2.00
N LEU A 131 4.61 -9.99 -2.41
CA LEU A 131 4.31 -8.57 -2.12
C LEU A 131 4.05 -8.36 -0.63
N GLU A 132 3.35 -9.28 0.03
CA GLU A 132 3.18 -9.25 1.49
C GLU A 132 4.53 -9.32 2.20
N ARG A 133 5.39 -10.28 1.81
CA ARG A 133 6.72 -10.47 2.42
C ARG A 133 7.69 -9.31 2.17
N ARG A 134 7.63 -8.66 1.01
CA ARG A 134 8.62 -7.65 0.59
C ARG A 134 8.21 -6.21 0.86
N VAL A 135 6.91 -5.95 1.08
CA VAL A 135 6.40 -4.58 1.31
C VAL A 135 5.61 -4.50 2.61
N VAL A 136 4.60 -5.34 2.79
CA VAL A 136 3.68 -5.25 3.93
C VAL A 136 4.41 -5.50 5.26
N LEU A 137 5.13 -6.62 5.37
CA LEU A 137 5.86 -6.95 6.60
C LEU A 137 6.98 -5.93 6.93
N PRO A 138 7.87 -5.55 6.00
CA PRO A 138 8.90 -4.55 6.29
C PRO A 138 8.33 -3.17 6.66
N THR A 139 7.18 -2.78 6.11
CA THR A 139 6.53 -1.52 6.49
C THR A 139 5.97 -1.59 7.92
N ASN A 140 5.45 -2.75 8.34
CA ASN A 140 5.05 -2.97 9.72
C ASN A 140 6.24 -2.96 10.70
N ASP A 141 7.38 -3.50 10.29
CA ASP A 141 8.63 -3.42 11.08
C ASP A 141 9.09 -1.96 11.21
N LEU A 142 9.01 -1.16 10.14
CA LEU A 142 9.28 0.27 10.20
C LEU A 142 8.35 0.99 11.19
N ILE A 143 7.05 0.73 11.18
CA ILE A 143 6.08 1.30 12.14
C ILE A 143 6.47 0.96 13.58
N SER A 144 6.91 -0.28 13.81
CA SER A 144 7.37 -0.73 15.14
C SER A 144 8.64 0.00 15.58
N LEU A 145 9.58 0.22 14.67
CA LEU A 145 10.80 1.01 14.92
C LEU A 145 10.46 2.49 15.22
N LEU A 146 9.60 3.11 14.41
CA LEU A 146 9.16 4.50 14.63
C LEU A 146 8.44 4.66 15.96
N SER A 147 7.66 3.67 16.39
CA SER A 147 7.02 3.66 17.71
C SER A 147 8.03 3.76 18.86
N ASN A 148 9.19 3.10 18.76
CA ASN A 148 10.26 3.20 19.75
C ASN A 148 10.89 4.61 19.79
N VAL A 149 11.09 5.23 18.62
CA VAL A 149 11.59 6.61 18.51
C VAL A 149 10.58 7.60 19.10
N LYS A 150 9.29 7.40 18.84
CA LYS A 150 8.20 8.21 19.42
C LYS A 150 8.20 8.18 20.95
N LEU A 151 8.51 7.04 21.55
CA LEU A 151 8.68 6.93 23.01
C LEU A 151 9.88 7.75 23.51
N LYS A 152 10.99 7.80 22.77
CA LYS A 152 12.16 8.63 23.10
C LYS A 152 11.86 10.12 22.98
N ILE A 153 11.16 10.54 21.92
CA ILE A 153 10.66 11.91 21.74
C ILE A 153 9.74 12.31 22.91
N LYS A 154 8.80 11.45 23.28
CA LYS A 154 7.94 11.68 24.46
C LYS A 154 8.75 11.76 25.75
N LYS A 155 9.79 10.94 25.90
CA LYS A 155 10.70 11.00 27.06
C LYS A 155 11.46 12.33 27.09
N ARG A 156 11.96 12.83 25.96
CA ARG A 156 12.58 14.16 25.84
C ARG A 156 11.62 15.25 26.32
N GLY A 157 10.39 15.29 25.80
CA GLY A 157 9.38 16.29 26.20
C GLY A 157 9.11 16.27 27.72
N ASN A 158 9.02 15.09 28.32
CA ASN A 158 8.89 14.95 29.77
C ASN A 158 10.12 15.48 30.54
N LYS A 159 11.33 15.26 30.02
CA LYS A 159 12.57 15.76 30.65
C LYS A 159 12.74 17.25 30.50
N LEU A 160 12.30 17.82 29.38
CA LEU A 160 12.27 19.26 29.19
C LEU A 160 11.37 19.94 30.24
N LEU A 161 10.17 19.41 30.46
CA LEU A 161 9.27 19.92 31.50
C LEU A 161 9.88 19.79 32.90
N ASP A 162 10.56 18.67 33.21
CA ASP A 162 11.23 18.52 34.51
C ASP A 162 12.36 19.57 34.66
N TYR A 163 13.16 19.80 33.61
CA TYR A 163 14.23 20.81 33.58
C TYR A 163 13.70 22.23 33.77
N ASP A 164 12.74 22.66 32.95
CA ASP A 164 12.15 24.00 33.03
C ASP A 164 11.51 24.23 34.42
N ARG A 165 10.83 23.21 34.98
CA ARG A 165 10.27 23.28 36.34
C ARG A 165 11.32 23.53 37.42
N TYR A 166 12.41 22.74 37.43
CA TYR A 166 13.45 22.91 38.45
C TYR A 166 14.22 24.21 38.27
N ARG A 167 14.46 24.63 37.02
CA ARG A 167 15.12 25.90 36.71
C ARG A 167 14.32 27.07 37.25
N ASP A 168 13.01 27.07 37.00
CA ASP A 168 12.11 28.11 37.50
C ASP A 168 12.00 28.12 39.04
N GLN A 169 11.98 26.95 39.67
CA GLN A 169 11.95 26.85 41.14
C GLN A 169 13.24 27.36 41.79
N VAL A 170 14.40 27.03 41.21
CA VAL A 170 15.70 27.54 41.67
C VAL A 170 15.78 29.05 41.48
N GLN A 171 15.39 29.56 40.30
CA GLN A 171 15.41 30.99 40.01
C GLN A 171 14.52 31.77 41.00
N LYS A 172 13.28 31.34 41.22
CA LYS A 172 12.35 31.97 42.17
C LYS A 172 12.87 32.01 43.61
N LEU A 173 13.59 30.98 44.05
CA LEU A 173 14.20 30.96 45.39
C LEU A 173 15.45 31.83 45.48
N LYS A 174 16.24 31.92 44.41
CA LYS A 174 17.42 32.81 44.34
C LYS A 174 17.04 34.30 44.34
N ASP A 175 15.92 34.63 43.70
CA ASP A 175 15.43 36.01 43.60
C ASP A 175 14.81 36.54 44.90
N ARG A 176 14.63 35.69 45.93
CA ARG A 176 14.15 36.12 47.25
C ARG A 176 15.24 36.81 48.06
N THR A 177 14.93 37.99 48.57
CA THR A 177 15.80 38.79 49.43
C THR A 177 15.78 38.37 50.90
N ASP A 178 14.77 37.62 51.33
CA ASP A 178 14.46 37.21 52.71
C ASP A 178 14.69 35.70 52.96
N ARG A 179 15.82 35.15 52.52
CA ARG A 179 16.06 33.68 52.61
C ARG A 179 16.34 33.22 54.04
N THR A 180 15.54 32.26 54.50
CA THR A 180 15.78 31.57 55.79
C THR A 180 16.76 30.41 55.64
N VAL A 181 17.31 29.90 56.75
CA VAL A 181 18.15 28.68 56.76
C VAL A 181 17.43 27.46 56.16
N SER A 182 16.10 27.40 56.31
CA SER A 182 15.26 26.37 55.70
C SER A 182 15.19 26.52 54.18
N ASP A 183 15.14 27.76 53.68
CA ASP A 183 15.12 28.05 52.25
C ASP A 183 16.47 27.74 51.59
N GLU A 184 17.59 28.02 52.27
CA GLU A 184 18.93 27.62 51.81
C GLU A 184 19.06 26.09 51.68
N LYS A 185 18.53 25.33 52.64
CA LYS A 185 18.52 23.86 52.56
C LYS A 185 17.67 23.35 51.39
N LYS A 186 16.51 23.97 51.12
CA LYS A 186 15.66 23.64 49.97
C LYS A 186 16.32 24.04 48.66
N LEU A 187 17.00 25.17 48.62
CA LEU A 187 17.74 25.63 47.44
C LEU A 187 18.80 24.60 47.03
N GLY A 188 19.62 24.12 47.97
CA GLY A 188 20.62 23.08 47.66
C GLY A 188 20.00 21.77 47.14
N GLN A 189 18.83 21.37 47.67
CA GLN A 189 18.10 20.21 47.14
C GLN A 189 17.59 20.44 45.72
N LEU A 190 17.03 21.62 45.43
CA LEU A 190 16.52 21.97 44.11
C LEU A 190 17.64 22.16 43.08
N GLU A 191 18.79 22.69 43.48
CA GLU A 191 19.98 22.77 42.63
C GLU A 191 20.49 21.37 42.26
N THR A 192 20.51 20.43 43.20
CA THR A 192 20.85 19.03 42.90
C THR A 192 19.87 18.41 41.89
N GLN A 193 18.56 18.70 42.03
CA GLN A 193 17.54 18.22 41.09
C GLN A 193 17.64 18.92 39.72
N LEU A 194 18.00 20.20 39.69
CA LEU A 194 18.24 20.95 38.48
C LEU A 194 19.45 20.37 37.73
N ASP A 195 20.55 20.08 38.42
CA ASP A 195 21.73 19.45 37.82
C ASP A 195 21.39 18.08 37.22
N GLN A 196 20.63 17.26 37.95
CA GLN A 196 20.19 15.96 37.46
C GLN A 196 19.29 16.09 36.21
N SER A 197 18.26 16.93 36.29
CA SER A 197 17.31 17.13 35.17
C SER A 197 17.96 17.76 33.95
N THR A 198 18.94 18.64 34.15
CA THR A 198 19.80 19.21 33.11
C THR A 198 20.52 18.09 32.35
N ARG A 199 21.27 17.23 33.06
CA ARG A 199 22.00 16.11 32.45
C ARG A 199 21.06 15.18 31.68
N GLU A 200 19.97 14.76 32.30
CA GLU A 200 19.00 13.83 31.70
C GLU A 200 18.29 14.41 30.46
N TYR A 201 17.99 15.71 30.45
CA TYR A 201 17.43 16.38 29.29
C TYR A 201 18.44 16.47 28.15
N PHE A 202 19.63 17.02 28.42
CA PHE A 202 20.65 17.24 27.39
C PHE A 202 21.18 15.93 26.80
N GLU A 203 21.26 14.85 27.57
CA GLU A 203 21.60 13.51 27.09
C GLU A 203 20.62 13.05 26.00
N ILE A 204 19.32 13.11 26.28
CA ILE A 204 18.28 12.66 25.34
C ILE A 204 18.15 13.64 24.17
N ASN A 205 18.27 14.95 24.43
CA ASN A 205 18.17 15.97 23.39
C ASN A 205 19.29 15.82 22.34
N SER A 206 20.53 15.69 22.81
CA SER A 206 21.69 15.53 21.94
C SER A 206 21.63 14.24 21.14
N LEU A 207 21.12 13.15 21.73
CA LEU A 207 20.88 11.89 21.03
C LEU A 207 19.88 12.08 19.88
N LEU A 208 18.73 12.71 20.16
CA LEU A 208 17.67 12.89 19.16
C LEU A 208 18.11 13.83 18.03
N LEU A 209 18.79 14.92 18.34
CA LEU A 209 19.36 15.84 17.34
C LEU A 209 20.40 15.15 16.44
N LYS A 210 21.13 14.17 16.97
CA LYS A 210 22.10 13.39 16.20
C LYS A 210 21.44 12.33 15.33
N GLU A 211 20.45 11.60 15.84
CA GLU A 211 19.93 10.39 15.19
C GLU A 211 18.69 10.60 14.33
N LEU A 212 17.79 11.53 14.68
CA LEU A 212 16.59 11.82 13.87
C LEU A 212 16.92 12.20 12.41
N PRO A 213 17.93 13.05 12.11
CA PRO A 213 18.24 13.41 10.73
C PRO A 213 18.75 12.22 9.92
N VAL A 214 19.44 11.28 10.58
CA VAL A 214 19.92 10.05 9.95
C VAL A 214 18.76 9.13 9.62
N LEU A 215 17.86 8.90 10.58
CA LEU A 215 16.61 8.16 10.37
C LEU A 215 15.80 8.73 9.19
N LEU A 216 15.63 10.05 9.18
CA LEU A 216 14.87 10.75 8.15
C LEU A 216 15.51 10.63 6.77
N LYS A 217 16.84 10.53 6.64
CA LYS A 217 17.50 10.29 5.35
C LYS A 217 17.29 8.87 4.84
N LEU A 218 17.34 7.88 5.74
CA LEU A 218 17.16 6.46 5.40
C LEU A 218 15.76 6.13 4.88
N ARG A 219 14.78 7.04 5.06
CA ARG A 219 13.41 6.85 4.53
C ARG A 219 13.39 6.58 3.03
N ILE A 220 14.28 7.21 2.26
CA ILE A 220 14.30 7.07 0.79
C ILE A 220 14.75 5.67 0.41
N ASP A 221 15.80 5.17 1.07
CA ASP A 221 16.35 3.83 0.85
C ASP A 221 15.34 2.72 1.19
N PHE A 222 14.39 3.01 2.10
CA PHE A 222 13.28 2.11 2.40
C PHE A 222 12.13 2.23 1.38
N VAL A 223 11.69 3.47 1.06
CA VAL A 223 10.49 3.71 0.26
C VAL A 223 10.68 3.37 -1.22
N ASP A 224 11.86 3.64 -1.80
CA ASP A 224 12.10 3.42 -3.23
C ASP A 224 11.92 1.94 -3.66
N PRO A 225 12.49 0.95 -2.94
CA PRO A 225 12.21 -0.46 -3.21
C PRO A 225 10.73 -0.84 -3.07
N CYS A 226 10.04 -0.33 -2.03
CA CYS A 226 8.62 -0.60 -1.84
C CYS A 226 7.79 -0.11 -3.04
N PHE A 227 8.05 1.11 -3.52
CA PHE A 227 7.37 1.67 -4.68
C PHE A 227 7.58 0.83 -5.94
N ARG A 228 8.83 0.44 -6.24
CA ARG A 228 9.16 -0.38 -7.43
C ARG A 228 8.44 -1.72 -7.39
N ILE A 229 8.41 -2.36 -6.22
CA ILE A 229 7.78 -3.66 -6.03
C ILE A 229 6.25 -3.56 -6.22
N LEU A 230 5.61 -2.57 -5.58
CA LEU A 230 4.17 -2.34 -5.72
C LEU A 230 3.78 -2.16 -7.20
N TYR A 231 4.51 -1.31 -7.92
CA TYR A 231 4.25 -1.03 -9.32
C TYR A 231 4.46 -2.27 -10.21
N TRP A 232 5.54 -3.02 -9.95
CA TRP A 232 5.83 -4.25 -10.68
C TRP A 232 4.72 -5.30 -10.54
N TYR A 233 4.23 -5.55 -9.32
CA TYR A 233 3.15 -6.52 -9.11
C TYR A 233 1.83 -6.08 -9.75
N GLN A 234 1.49 -4.79 -9.67
CA GLN A 234 0.32 -4.26 -10.38
C GLN A 234 0.40 -4.53 -11.89
N LEU A 235 1.51 -4.12 -12.52
CA LEU A 235 1.73 -4.38 -13.94
C LEU A 235 1.68 -5.87 -14.27
N LYS A 236 2.30 -6.71 -13.44
CA LYS A 236 2.33 -8.16 -13.63
C LYS A 236 0.94 -8.76 -13.63
N VAL A 237 0.11 -8.42 -12.64
CA VAL A 237 -1.27 -8.92 -12.53
C VAL A 237 -2.10 -8.46 -13.73
N TYR A 238 -2.11 -7.16 -14.04
CA TYR A 238 -2.95 -6.63 -15.11
C TYR A 238 -2.51 -7.09 -16.50
N SER A 239 -1.20 -7.15 -16.78
CA SER A 239 -0.71 -7.67 -18.07
C SER A 239 -0.99 -9.16 -18.26
N THR A 240 -0.89 -9.95 -17.18
CA THR A 240 -1.21 -11.39 -17.21
C THR A 240 -2.69 -11.62 -17.50
N LEU A 241 -3.56 -10.90 -16.80
CA LEU A 241 -5.02 -10.97 -17.02
C LEU A 241 -5.41 -10.49 -18.42
N SER A 242 -4.88 -9.33 -18.85
CA SER A 242 -5.16 -8.77 -20.17
C SER A 242 -4.74 -9.73 -21.30
N SER A 243 -3.55 -10.33 -21.19
CA SER A 243 -3.09 -11.32 -22.16
C SER A 243 -4.00 -12.54 -22.20
N ALA A 244 -4.41 -13.05 -21.04
CA ALA A 244 -5.31 -14.19 -20.98
C ALA A 244 -6.69 -13.91 -21.57
N PHE A 245 -7.31 -12.79 -21.24
CA PHE A 245 -8.62 -12.42 -21.79
C PHE A 245 -8.55 -12.15 -23.29
N THR A 246 -7.46 -11.57 -23.78
CA THR A 246 -7.24 -11.37 -25.22
C THR A 246 -7.20 -12.71 -25.96
N GLU A 247 -6.55 -13.73 -25.39
CA GLU A 247 -6.52 -15.07 -25.98
C GLU A 247 -7.89 -15.77 -25.93
N ILE A 248 -8.66 -15.60 -24.85
CA ILE A 248 -10.05 -16.09 -24.79
C ILE A 248 -10.90 -15.43 -25.88
N ILE A 249 -10.78 -14.11 -26.05
CA ILE A 249 -11.53 -13.37 -27.07
C ILE A 249 -11.21 -13.91 -28.47
N LYS A 250 -9.93 -14.09 -28.80
CA LYS A 250 -9.52 -14.66 -30.09
C LYS A 250 -10.03 -16.08 -30.30
N ARG A 251 -10.05 -16.92 -29.28
CA ARG A 251 -10.49 -18.31 -29.45
C ARG A 251 -12.00 -18.45 -29.53
N GLN A 252 -12.75 -17.70 -28.72
CA GLN A 252 -14.19 -17.87 -28.56
C GLN A 252 -15.02 -16.93 -29.44
N PHE A 253 -14.47 -15.75 -29.80
CA PHE A 253 -15.23 -14.72 -30.52
C PHE A 253 -14.72 -14.41 -31.92
N SER A 254 -13.59 -14.99 -32.37
CA SER A 254 -13.10 -14.77 -33.74
C SER A 254 -14.02 -15.28 -34.85
N SER A 255 -14.94 -16.22 -34.56
CA SER A 255 -15.95 -16.67 -35.52
C SER A 255 -17.25 -15.84 -35.51
N SER A 256 -17.41 -14.88 -34.58
CA SER A 256 -18.64 -14.09 -34.37
C SER A 256 -18.43 -12.58 -34.63
N ALA A 257 -17.41 -12.21 -35.39
CA ALA A 257 -16.91 -10.84 -35.57
C ALA A 257 -17.91 -9.81 -36.17
N GLY A 258 -19.20 -10.14 -36.32
CA GLY A 258 -20.26 -9.23 -36.73
C GLY A 258 -21.49 -9.19 -35.81
N ALA A 259 -21.61 -10.07 -34.82
CA ALA A 259 -22.80 -10.11 -33.98
C ALA A 259 -22.58 -9.34 -32.68
N LYS A 260 -23.40 -8.32 -32.41
CA LYS A 260 -23.37 -7.57 -31.14
C LYS A 260 -23.90 -8.49 -30.04
N PRO A 261 -23.07 -8.96 -29.08
CA PRO A 261 -23.48 -9.94 -28.07
C PRO A 261 -24.68 -9.48 -27.25
N ILE A 262 -24.80 -8.16 -27.06
CA ILE A 262 -25.90 -7.51 -26.35
C ILE A 262 -27.23 -7.66 -27.10
N GLU A 263 -27.23 -7.56 -28.43
CA GLU A 263 -28.45 -7.68 -29.23
C GLU A 263 -28.93 -9.13 -29.28
N ILE A 264 -28.00 -10.09 -29.41
CA ILE A 264 -28.30 -11.53 -29.28
C ILE A 264 -28.87 -11.83 -27.89
N TYR A 265 -28.20 -11.35 -26.83
CA TYR A 265 -28.66 -11.54 -25.46
C TYR A 265 -30.08 -11.03 -25.27
N ARG A 266 -30.39 -9.79 -25.67
CA ARG A 266 -31.73 -9.22 -25.54
C ARG A 266 -32.80 -10.03 -26.28
N LYS A 267 -32.48 -10.51 -27.48
CA LYS A 267 -33.40 -11.35 -28.25
C LYS A 267 -33.67 -12.67 -27.52
N ASN A 268 -32.63 -13.34 -27.04
CA ASN A 268 -32.73 -14.61 -26.35
C ASN A 268 -33.40 -14.48 -24.98
N GLU A 269 -33.12 -13.39 -24.26
CA GLU A 269 -33.75 -13.03 -22.99
C GLU A 269 -35.25 -12.82 -23.16
N ALA A 270 -35.67 -12.04 -24.17
CA ALA A 270 -37.08 -11.80 -24.43
C ALA A 270 -37.84 -13.10 -24.73
N ALA A 271 -37.27 -13.96 -25.57
CA ALA A 271 -37.83 -15.27 -25.89
C ALA A 271 -37.89 -16.20 -24.66
N MET A 272 -36.84 -16.20 -23.82
CA MET A 272 -36.80 -16.97 -22.57
C MET A 272 -37.87 -16.50 -21.58
N LEU A 273 -38.01 -15.19 -21.37
CA LEU A 273 -39.01 -14.63 -20.46
C LEU A 273 -40.43 -14.93 -20.92
N GLU A 274 -40.71 -14.87 -22.22
CA GLU A 274 -41.99 -15.28 -22.80
C GLU A 274 -42.27 -16.77 -22.53
N ALA A 275 -41.28 -17.64 -22.76
CA ALA A 275 -41.40 -19.06 -22.45
C ALA A 275 -41.66 -19.31 -20.96
N LEU A 276 -40.94 -18.62 -20.06
CA LEU A 276 -41.14 -18.71 -18.60
C LEU A 276 -42.51 -18.21 -18.15
N ALA A 277 -43.04 -17.16 -18.78
CA ALA A 277 -44.37 -16.63 -18.48
C ALA A 277 -45.48 -17.61 -18.86
N ASN A 278 -45.26 -18.42 -19.89
CA ASN A 278 -46.19 -19.45 -20.36
C ASN A 278 -46.08 -20.77 -19.56
N LEU A 279 -45.11 -20.91 -18.65
CA LEU A 279 -45.03 -22.07 -17.75
C LEU A 279 -46.12 -21.99 -16.67
N SER A 280 -46.97 -23.02 -16.61
CA SER A 280 -48.01 -23.18 -15.59
C SER A 280 -47.48 -23.24 -14.14
N LEU A 281 -46.17 -23.43 -13.97
CA LEU A 281 -45.46 -23.38 -12.68
C LEU A 281 -45.38 -21.96 -12.11
N ASN A 282 -45.43 -20.91 -12.94
CA ASN A 282 -45.35 -19.52 -12.51
C ASN A 282 -46.75 -18.97 -12.16
N LYS A 283 -47.15 -19.09 -10.88
CA LYS A 283 -48.44 -18.58 -10.37
C LYS A 283 -48.57 -17.03 -10.38
N ARG A 284 -47.49 -16.30 -10.65
CA ARG A 284 -47.48 -14.84 -10.84
C ARG A 284 -46.61 -14.53 -12.06
N PRO A 285 -47.12 -13.81 -13.08
CA PRO A 285 -46.31 -13.46 -14.25
C PRO A 285 -45.14 -12.55 -13.83
N ILE A 286 -43.97 -12.83 -14.39
CA ILE A 286 -42.76 -12.02 -14.18
C ILE A 286 -42.98 -10.65 -14.86
N SER A 287 -43.02 -9.56 -14.09
CA SER A 287 -43.09 -8.21 -14.65
C SER A 287 -41.69 -7.74 -15.05
N TYR A 288 -41.49 -7.42 -16.33
CA TYR A 288 -40.22 -7.00 -16.91
C TYR A 288 -40.28 -5.53 -17.35
N ASN A 289 -39.41 -4.68 -16.80
CA ASN A 289 -39.23 -3.30 -17.27
C ASN A 289 -38.23 -3.28 -18.44
N LYS A 290 -38.69 -2.83 -19.62
CA LYS A 290 -37.89 -2.78 -20.87
C LYS A 290 -36.86 -1.65 -20.93
N GLU A 291 -36.89 -0.68 -20.00
CA GLU A 291 -35.98 0.47 -20.02
C GLU A 291 -34.74 0.28 -19.14
N PRO A 292 -33.56 0.75 -19.59
CA PRO A 292 -32.37 0.75 -18.75
C PRO A 292 -32.60 1.57 -17.48
N VAL A 293 -32.35 0.95 -16.34
CA VAL A 293 -32.44 1.59 -15.03
C VAL A 293 -31.53 2.83 -15.01
N SER A 294 -32.11 4.01 -14.76
CA SER A 294 -31.34 5.25 -14.78
C SER A 294 -30.24 5.24 -13.70
N LEU A 295 -29.16 6.01 -13.93
CA LEU A 295 -28.07 6.19 -12.96
C LEU A 295 -28.57 6.71 -11.60
N GLU A 296 -29.65 7.48 -11.58
CA GLU A 296 -30.30 7.97 -10.36
C GLU A 296 -31.06 6.87 -9.62
N GLU A 297 -31.73 5.98 -10.35
CA GLU A 297 -32.43 4.81 -9.80
C GLU A 297 -31.44 3.80 -9.18
N LEU A 298 -30.26 3.62 -9.79
CA LEU A 298 -29.17 2.78 -9.25
C LEU A 298 -28.57 3.35 -7.96
N LYS A 299 -28.40 4.68 -7.87
CA LYS A 299 -27.94 5.34 -6.64
C LYS A 299 -28.97 5.23 -5.51
N ARG A 300 -30.26 5.34 -5.83
CA ARG A 300 -31.36 5.13 -4.85
C ARG A 300 -31.39 3.70 -4.33
N ARG A 301 -31.12 2.69 -5.17
CA ARG A 301 -31.01 1.28 -4.76
C ARG A 301 -29.80 1.03 -3.85
N LYS A 302 -28.66 1.67 -4.10
CA LYS A 302 -27.47 1.62 -3.22
C LYS A 302 -27.76 2.11 -1.80
N SER A 303 -28.59 3.15 -1.65
CA SER A 303 -29.05 3.65 -0.34
C SER A 303 -29.89 2.65 0.45
N TYR A 304 -30.51 1.66 -0.21
CA TYR A 304 -31.28 0.59 0.44
C TYR A 304 -30.45 -0.69 0.66
N GLU A 305 -29.41 -0.93 -0.15
CA GLU A 305 -28.51 -2.09 -0.04
C GLU A 305 -27.45 -1.97 1.05
N ASP A 306 -27.07 -0.76 1.49
CA ASP A 306 -26.17 -0.58 2.66
C ASP A 306 -26.76 -1.17 3.96
N SER A 307 -28.06 -1.50 3.98
CA SER A 307 -28.72 -2.23 5.09
C SER A 307 -28.60 -3.76 5.01
N ARG A 308 -28.11 -4.30 3.88
CA ARG A 308 -27.89 -5.73 3.66
C ARG A 308 -26.53 -5.92 2.98
N ALA A 309 -25.47 -5.83 3.77
CA ALA A 309 -24.19 -6.41 3.38
C ALA A 309 -24.43 -7.86 2.92
N PHE A 310 -23.98 -8.17 1.69
CA PHE A 310 -23.98 -9.51 1.12
C PHE A 310 -23.29 -10.47 2.10
N GLN A 311 -24.07 -11.30 2.78
CA GLN A 311 -23.55 -12.43 3.55
C GLN A 311 -23.35 -13.57 2.57
N SER A 312 -22.09 -13.99 2.39
CA SER A 312 -21.77 -15.28 1.78
C SER A 312 -22.60 -16.40 2.43
N PRO A 313 -22.97 -17.46 1.70
CA PRO A 313 -23.61 -18.62 2.27
C PRO A 313 -22.82 -19.15 3.48
N THR A 314 -23.54 -19.47 4.53
CA THR A 314 -23.05 -19.65 5.90
C THR A 314 -22.02 -20.77 6.04
N LYS A 315 -20.99 -20.48 6.86
CA LYS A 315 -19.88 -21.33 7.29
C LYS A 315 -20.33 -22.67 7.90
N GLU A 316 -19.72 -23.78 7.47
CA GLU A 316 -19.26 -24.78 8.44
C GLU A 316 -18.12 -24.16 9.25
N ARG A 317 -18.33 -24.10 10.57
CA ARG A 317 -17.52 -23.35 11.51
C ARG A 317 -16.28 -24.16 11.88
N LEU A 318 -15.12 -23.78 11.35
CA LEU A 318 -13.84 -24.12 11.98
C LEU A 318 -13.62 -23.21 13.21
N PRO A 319 -13.10 -23.75 14.34
CA PRO A 319 -13.06 -23.05 15.62
C PRO A 319 -12.12 -21.84 15.61
N SER A 320 -12.48 -20.87 16.44
CA SER A 320 -11.75 -19.62 16.66
C SER A 320 -10.50 -19.87 17.50
N PHE A 321 -9.43 -19.13 17.21
CA PHE A 321 -8.13 -19.10 17.89
C PHE A 321 -8.19 -18.71 19.39
N ALA A 322 -9.38 -18.54 19.98
CA ALA A 322 -9.59 -18.20 21.39
C ALA A 322 -9.77 -19.43 22.31
N GLU A 323 -9.71 -20.66 21.80
CA GLU A 323 -9.97 -21.90 22.58
C GLU A 323 -8.75 -22.80 22.85
N LEU A 324 -7.52 -22.39 22.52
CA LEU A 324 -6.33 -23.05 23.05
C LEU A 324 -5.59 -22.14 24.02
N HIS A 325 -5.26 -22.69 25.20
CA HIS A 325 -4.53 -22.09 26.33
C HIS A 325 -5.38 -21.44 27.43
N LYS A 326 -6.18 -22.28 28.10
CA LYS A 326 -6.18 -22.29 29.56
C LYS A 326 -5.35 -23.48 30.06
N ASN A 327 -4.45 -23.16 30.99
CA ASN A 327 -3.68 -23.99 31.92
C ASN A 327 -2.32 -24.58 31.48
N THR A 328 -1.27 -23.94 32.02
CA THR A 328 -0.12 -24.46 32.80
C THR A 328 0.81 -25.49 32.12
N ASN A 329 2.15 -25.46 32.19
CA ASN A 329 3.09 -24.93 33.18
C ASN A 329 4.53 -24.99 32.60
N THR A 330 5.40 -24.06 33.04
CA THR A 330 6.86 -24.19 33.30
C THR A 330 7.79 -25.02 32.37
N PHE A 331 8.81 -24.38 31.77
CA PHE A 331 10.23 -24.80 31.89
C PHE A 331 11.23 -23.68 31.51
N LYS A 332 12.44 -23.73 32.10
CA LYS A 332 13.54 -22.76 32.12
C LYS A 332 14.64 -23.07 31.07
N GLY A 333 15.38 -22.02 30.68
CA GLY A 333 16.80 -22.04 30.23
C GLY A 333 17.04 -22.52 28.79
N SER A 334 18.09 -22.14 28.06
CA SER A 334 19.22 -21.23 28.18
C SER A 334 19.91 -21.19 26.78
N SER A 335 20.72 -20.15 26.55
CA SER A 335 21.89 -20.13 25.64
C SER A 335 21.69 -19.76 24.15
N GLY A 336 21.93 -18.47 23.88
CA GLY A 336 23.04 -17.99 23.05
C GLY A 336 23.20 -18.50 21.61
N VAL A 337 22.92 -17.61 20.64
CA VAL A 337 23.67 -17.55 19.38
C VAL A 337 23.93 -16.09 19.01
N THR A 338 25.21 -15.74 19.04
CA THR A 338 25.83 -14.52 18.52
C THR A 338 26.01 -14.69 17.01
N LEU A 339 25.58 -13.73 16.19
CA LEU A 339 26.12 -13.59 14.84
C LEU A 339 26.33 -12.11 14.49
N ASN A 340 27.59 -11.70 14.66
CA ASN A 340 28.22 -10.63 13.91
C ASN A 340 28.17 -10.96 12.41
N ASN A 341 27.82 -9.99 11.56
CA ASN A 341 28.56 -9.82 10.31
C ASN A 341 28.49 -8.38 9.81
N ARG A 342 29.61 -7.66 9.97
CA ARG A 342 29.95 -6.46 9.20
C ARG A 342 30.72 -6.93 7.97
N SER A 343 30.24 -6.59 6.79
CA SER A 343 31.05 -6.55 5.58
C SER A 343 30.66 -5.32 4.75
N SER A 344 31.53 -4.32 4.82
CA SER A 344 32.00 -3.46 3.70
C SER A 344 31.10 -3.31 2.47
N PHE A 345 30.50 -2.12 2.32
CA PHE A 345 30.07 -1.57 1.04
C PHE A 345 31.19 -0.71 0.45
N GLU A 346 31.82 -1.19 -0.62
CA GLU A 346 32.72 -0.41 -1.46
C GLU A 346 32.15 -0.41 -2.88
N GLY A 347 31.93 0.79 -3.45
CA GLY A 347 31.56 0.96 -4.87
C GLY A 347 30.15 1.47 -5.17
N ALA A 348 29.56 2.36 -4.37
CA ALA A 348 28.33 3.06 -4.79
C ALA A 348 28.64 4.08 -5.91
N LYS A 349 28.33 3.73 -7.16
CA LYS A 349 28.38 4.65 -8.31
C LYS A 349 27.49 5.87 -8.00
N LYS A 350 28.05 7.07 -8.11
CA LYS A 350 27.33 8.33 -7.92
C LYS A 350 26.35 8.55 -9.07
N ILE A 351 25.05 8.40 -8.81
CA ILE A 351 23.99 8.62 -9.79
C ILE A 351 23.76 10.15 -9.95
N GLU A 352 23.74 10.65 -11.18
CA GLU A 352 23.52 12.07 -11.52
C GLU A 352 22.26 12.21 -12.39
N PHE A 353 21.43 13.22 -12.10
CA PHE A 353 20.18 13.48 -12.83
C PHE A 353 20.18 14.86 -13.46
N VAL A 354 19.43 14.99 -14.56
CA VAL A 354 19.17 16.25 -15.27
C VAL A 354 17.68 16.42 -15.53
N VAL A 355 17.25 17.67 -15.69
CA VAL A 355 15.87 18.03 -16.02
C VAL A 355 15.84 18.63 -17.42
N ALA A 356 14.93 18.14 -18.26
CA ALA A 356 14.69 18.69 -19.59
C ALA A 356 14.02 20.05 -19.50
N LEU A 357 14.57 21.08 -20.14
CA LEU A 357 13.94 22.42 -20.16
C LEU A 357 12.93 22.59 -21.30
N TYR A 358 12.97 21.71 -22.31
CA TYR A 358 12.15 21.76 -23.52
C TYR A 358 11.76 20.34 -23.95
N ASP A 359 10.69 20.24 -24.73
CA ASP A 359 10.32 19.01 -25.41
C ASP A 359 11.37 18.67 -26.48
N TYR A 360 11.71 17.39 -26.64
CA TYR A 360 12.61 16.91 -27.68
C TYR A 360 12.04 15.67 -28.36
N THR A 361 11.94 15.75 -29.68
CA THR A 361 11.57 14.64 -30.57
C THR A 361 12.66 14.49 -31.63
N SER A 362 13.19 13.27 -31.79
CA SER A 362 14.16 12.96 -32.84
C SER A 362 13.52 12.04 -33.88
N ASP A 363 13.88 12.26 -35.15
CA ASP A 363 13.52 11.40 -36.28
C ASP A 363 14.43 10.16 -36.39
N THR A 364 15.52 10.12 -35.60
CA THR A 364 16.48 9.02 -35.61
C THR A 364 16.01 7.89 -34.70
N LYS A 365 15.86 6.69 -35.27
CA LYS A 365 15.44 5.49 -34.54
C LYS A 365 16.48 5.13 -33.47
N GLY A 366 16.12 5.29 -32.19
CA GLY A 366 16.97 4.97 -31.03
C GLY A 366 17.36 6.17 -30.17
N ASP A 367 17.04 7.40 -30.59
CA ASP A 367 17.14 8.57 -29.73
C ASP A 367 15.95 8.62 -28.77
N LEU A 368 16.19 8.80 -27.47
CA LEU A 368 15.10 9.04 -26.53
C LEU A 368 14.49 10.44 -26.70
N GLN A 369 13.16 10.39 -26.80
CA GLN A 369 12.26 11.52 -26.85
C GLN A 369 11.75 11.79 -25.44
N PHE A 370 11.67 13.07 -25.06
CA PHE A 370 11.24 13.48 -23.73
C PHE A 370 10.50 14.82 -23.79
N SER A 371 9.67 15.08 -22.80
CA SER A 371 8.96 16.35 -22.66
C SER A 371 9.68 17.27 -21.69
N ARG A 372 9.41 18.56 -21.76
CA ARG A 372 9.83 19.56 -20.79
C ARG A 372 9.47 19.09 -19.38
N ASP A 373 10.37 19.37 -18.44
CA ASP A 373 10.35 19.00 -17.03
C ASP A 373 10.55 17.50 -16.72
N ASP A 374 10.81 16.67 -17.74
CA ASP A 374 11.18 15.27 -17.54
C ASP A 374 12.55 15.12 -16.84
N ARG A 375 12.63 14.11 -15.97
CA ARG A 375 13.85 13.76 -15.22
C ARG A 375 14.59 12.61 -15.88
N ILE A 376 15.83 12.86 -16.28
CA ILE A 376 16.68 11.91 -17.01
C ILE A 376 17.89 11.55 -16.13
N GLU A 377 18.10 10.25 -15.91
CA GLU A 377 19.32 9.72 -15.28
C GLU A 377 20.46 9.78 -16.29
N VAL A 378 21.63 10.31 -15.92
CA VAL A 378 22.81 10.33 -16.79
C VAL A 378 23.65 9.07 -16.53
N LEU A 379 23.70 8.18 -17.51
CA LEU A 379 24.45 6.93 -17.47
C LEU A 379 25.90 7.10 -17.95
N GLU A 380 26.12 7.93 -18.98
CA GLU A 380 27.44 8.15 -19.57
C GLU A 380 27.52 9.54 -20.22
N ARG A 381 28.69 10.18 -20.15
CA ARG A 381 28.95 11.48 -20.80
C ARG A 381 30.06 11.32 -21.83
N ASN A 382 29.79 11.66 -23.09
CA ASN A 382 30.84 11.76 -24.10
C ASN A 382 31.23 13.23 -24.33
N GLU A 383 32.50 13.44 -24.68
CA GLU A 383 33.07 14.76 -25.00
C GLU A 383 32.50 15.37 -26.29
N SER A 384 31.88 14.55 -27.15
CA SER A 384 31.17 14.97 -28.36
C SER A 384 29.87 15.74 -28.09
N GLY A 385 29.49 15.86 -26.82
CA GLY A 385 28.24 16.45 -26.38
C GLY A 385 27.15 15.42 -26.13
N TRP A 386 27.20 14.21 -26.71
CA TRP A 386 26.16 13.18 -26.57
C TRP A 386 26.33 12.34 -25.29
N TRP A 387 25.26 12.15 -24.52
CA TRP A 387 25.19 11.64 -23.15
C TRP A 387 24.15 10.53 -23.09
N LYS A 388 24.52 9.34 -22.64
CA LYS A 388 23.56 8.25 -22.46
C LYS A 388 22.70 8.51 -21.24
N GLY A 389 21.39 8.34 -21.36
CA GLY A 389 20.48 8.55 -20.24
C GLY A 389 19.25 7.66 -20.27
N ASN A 390 18.54 7.64 -19.14
CA ASN A 390 17.34 6.82 -18.94
C ASN A 390 16.19 7.70 -18.42
N LEU A 391 15.02 7.60 -19.05
CA LEU A 391 13.82 8.35 -18.69
C LEU A 391 12.84 7.44 -17.95
N PHE A 392 12.51 7.80 -16.71
CA PHE A 392 11.74 6.90 -15.84
C PHE A 392 10.21 6.99 -15.98
N LEU A 393 9.65 7.83 -16.86
CA LEU A 393 8.20 8.02 -16.95
C LEU A 393 7.71 8.23 -18.40
N LYS A 394 7.96 7.26 -19.29
CA LYS A 394 7.05 6.88 -20.38
C LYS A 394 7.57 5.63 -21.06
N SER A 395 6.80 4.55 -20.93
CA SER A 395 7.07 3.23 -21.51
C SER A 395 8.33 2.53 -20.99
N ILE A 396 8.12 1.27 -20.65
CA ILE A 396 9.15 0.28 -20.36
C ILE A 396 9.99 0.09 -21.64
N VAL A 397 11.32 0.05 -21.45
CA VAL A 397 12.40 -0.17 -22.42
C VAL A 397 12.67 1.02 -23.34
N ASP A 398 13.79 1.72 -23.12
CA ASP A 398 14.80 2.00 -24.15
C ASP A 398 16.03 2.68 -23.53
N PHE A 399 17.20 2.07 -23.73
CA PHE A 399 18.50 2.72 -23.50
C PHE A 399 18.87 3.53 -24.76
N LEU A 400 19.52 4.70 -24.68
CA LEU A 400 20.57 5.29 -25.61
C LEU A 400 20.78 6.84 -25.43
N PHE A 401 21.48 7.56 -26.34
CA PHE A 401 22.32 8.79 -26.15
C PHE A 401 21.69 10.19 -26.47
N PHE A 402 22.14 11.33 -25.85
CA PHE A 402 21.60 12.74 -25.93
C PHE A 402 22.63 13.90 -25.89
N ARG A 403 22.52 14.94 -26.73
CA ARG A 403 23.52 16.05 -26.79
C ARG A 403 23.38 17.17 -25.73
N LYS A 404 24.48 17.69 -25.18
CA LYS A 404 24.58 18.93 -24.38
C LYS A 404 25.16 20.09 -25.21
N VAL A 405 24.52 21.26 -25.13
CA VAL A 405 25.03 22.53 -25.67
C VAL A 405 25.45 23.47 -24.51
N GLN A 406 26.57 24.19 -24.66
CA GLN A 406 27.13 25.08 -23.63
C GLN A 406 26.56 26.50 -23.72
N GLY A 407 26.08 27.04 -22.60
CA GLY A 407 25.79 28.47 -22.39
C GLY A 407 26.39 28.96 -21.08
N ARG A 408 26.95 30.18 -21.07
CA ARG A 408 27.81 30.75 -20.03
C ARG A 408 27.12 30.94 -18.66
N SER A 409 27.95 30.80 -17.63
CA SER A 409 27.68 30.81 -16.18
C SER A 409 26.88 32.00 -15.65
N GLY A 410 25.98 31.69 -14.70
CA GLY A 410 25.45 32.61 -13.68
C GLY A 410 25.16 31.81 -12.40
N ASN A 411 25.81 32.20 -11.31
CA ASN A 411 25.88 31.49 -10.01
C ASN A 411 24.52 31.16 -9.36
N VAL A 412 24.28 29.89 -9.02
CA VAL A 412 23.51 29.49 -7.82
C VAL A 412 24.09 28.21 -7.22
N SER A 413 24.50 28.27 -5.96
CA SER A 413 24.90 27.13 -5.13
C SER A 413 23.73 26.65 -4.27
N ARG A 414 23.38 25.37 -4.34
CA ARG A 414 23.37 24.37 -3.22
C ARG A 414 22.57 23.10 -3.59
N LYS A 415 23.33 22.01 -3.79
CA LYS A 415 23.04 20.58 -3.56
C LYS A 415 21.56 20.14 -3.39
N LEU A 416 20.86 19.86 -4.49
CA LEU A 416 20.71 18.51 -5.06
C LEU A 416 21.21 18.64 -6.50
N CYS A 417 22.07 17.73 -7.00
CA CYS A 417 22.63 17.89 -8.35
C CYS A 417 21.57 17.60 -9.42
N TYR A 418 20.70 18.57 -9.67
CA TYR A 418 19.96 18.71 -10.91
C TYR A 418 20.70 19.73 -11.76
N ARG A 419 21.31 19.29 -12.85
CA ARG A 419 21.87 20.19 -13.86
C ARG A 419 20.86 20.32 -15.00
N TYR A 420 20.53 21.55 -15.36
CA TYR A 420 19.57 21.82 -16.42
C TYR A 420 20.21 21.62 -17.81
N ILE A 421 19.43 21.13 -18.78
CA ILE A 421 19.82 21.02 -20.19
C ILE A 421 18.87 21.89 -21.03
N ILE A 422 19.45 22.83 -21.80
CA ILE A 422 18.75 23.65 -22.79
C ILE A 422 18.94 22.96 -24.15
N LEU A 423 17.84 22.63 -24.82
CA LEU A 423 17.81 22.24 -26.24
C LEU A 423 17.00 23.31 -26.97
N PHE A 424 17.55 23.80 -28.09
CA PHE A 424 16.94 24.82 -28.93
C PHE A 424 15.97 24.21 -29.93
#